data_AF-A0A023SEF7-F1
#
_entry.id   AF-A0A023SEF7-F1
#
_cell.length_a   1.000
_cell.length_b   1.000
_cell.length_c   1.000
_cell.angle_alpha   90.00
_cell.angle_beta   90.00
_cell.angle_gamma   90.00
#
_symmetry.space_group_name_H-M   'P 1'
#
loop_
_entity.id
_entity.type
_entity.pdbx_description
1 polymer ?
#
loop_
_entity_poly.entity_id
_entity_poly.type
_entity_poly.pdbx_seq_one_letter_code
_entity_poly.pdbx_strand_id
1 'polypeptide(L)'
;AGTDQRSSGIIRLHTIKQIIDQDKHALLDVTPNAVDRLNYAQWYPIVVFLNPDSKQGVKTMRMRLCPESRKSARKLYERSHKLRKNNHHLFTTTINLNS
;
A
#
# COMPACT_ATOMS: atom_id res chain seq x y z
N ALA A 1 28.58 -12.25 5.98
CA ALA A 1 27.82 -11.35 6.87
C ALA A 1 26.83 -10.56 6.03
N GLY A 2 25.62 -11.09 5.82
CA GLY A 2 24.55 -10.38 5.12
C GLY A 2 23.88 -9.45 6.10
N THR A 3 24.06 -8.15 5.95
CA THR A 3 23.36 -7.16 6.76
C THR A 3 21.89 -7.18 6.31
N ASP A 4 21.07 -7.90 7.07
CA ASP A 4 19.64 -7.60 7.19
C ASP A 4 19.54 -6.16 7.70
N GLN A 5 19.61 -5.20 6.78
CA GLN A 5 19.09 -3.86 7.02
C GLN A 5 17.62 -4.07 7.27
N ARG A 6 17.26 -4.25 8.54
CA ARG A 6 15.92 -3.99 9.03
C ARG A 6 15.62 -2.56 8.60
N SER A 7 14.94 -2.43 7.46
CA SER A 7 14.50 -1.17 6.91
C SER A 7 13.85 -0.43 8.05
N SER A 8 14.46 0.66 8.50
CA SER A 8 13.79 1.55 9.45
C SER A 8 12.40 1.80 8.86
N GLY A 9 11.32 1.54 9.60
CA GLY A 9 9.94 1.76 9.12
C GLY A 9 9.61 3.24 8.82
N ILE A 10 10.65 4.07 8.74
CA ILE A 10 10.67 5.48 8.44
C ILE A 10 11.05 5.63 6.97
N ILE A 11 10.08 6.03 6.16
CA ILE A 11 10.34 6.52 4.80
C ILE A 11 10.61 8.03 4.89
N ARG A 12 11.77 8.47 4.39
CA ARG A 12 12.18 9.89 4.40
C ARG A 12 11.81 10.57 3.09
N LEU A 13 11.33 11.82 3.16
CA LEU A 13 11.01 12.63 1.97
C LEU A 13 12.19 12.75 1.00
N HIS A 14 13.41 12.85 1.52
CA HIS A 14 14.62 12.90 0.70
C HIS A 14 14.76 11.66 -0.20
N THR A 15 14.49 10.47 0.31
CA THR A 15 14.55 9.22 -0.47
C THR A 15 13.49 9.20 -1.57
N ILE A 16 12.29 9.71 -1.30
CA ILE A 16 11.22 9.84 -2.30
C ILE A 16 11.69 10.79 -3.41
N LYS A 17 12.26 11.94 -3.04
CA LYS A 17 12.76 12.93 -3.99
C LYS A 17 13.86 12.37 -4.90
N GLN A 18 14.81 11.61 -4.37
CA GLN A 18 15.88 10.98 -5.17
C GLN A 18 15.36 10.03 -6.24
N ILE A 19 14.22 9.37 -6.02
CA ILE A 19 13.58 8.49 -7.01
C ILE A 19 12.89 9.33 -8.10
N ILE A 20 12.20 10.39 -7.68
CA ILE A 20 11.51 11.32 -8.59
C ILE A 20 12.52 12.06 -9.49
N ASP A 21 13.67 12.45 -8.94
CA ASP A 21 14.75 13.11 -9.68
C ASP A 21 15.38 12.17 -10.75
N GLN A 22 15.12 10.86 -10.69
CA GLN A 22 15.49 9.87 -11.73
C GLN A 22 14.36 9.58 -12.73
N ASP A 23 13.29 10.37 -12.73
CA ASP A 23 12.10 10.17 -13.56
C ASP A 23 11.42 8.81 -13.33
N LYS A 24 11.31 8.40 -12.06
CA LYS A 24 10.66 7.15 -11.65
C LYS A 24 9.58 7.40 -10.61
N HIS A 25 8.59 6.51 -10.58
CA HIS A 25 7.57 6.50 -9.52
C HIS A 25 8.09 5.79 -8.27
N ALA A 26 8.08 6.48 -7.13
CA ALA A 26 8.37 5.87 -5.84
C ALA A 26 7.16 5.07 -5.34
N LEU A 27 7.32 3.76 -5.16
CA LEU A 27 6.32 2.91 -4.52
C LEU A 27 6.46 3.00 -2.99
N LEU A 28 5.39 3.42 -2.29
CA LEU A 28 5.44 3.75 -0.87
C LEU A 28 4.59 2.77 -0.04
N ASP A 29 5.22 2.03 0.87
CA ASP A 29 4.53 1.25 1.92
C ASP A 29 4.38 2.13 3.18
N VAL A 30 3.29 2.91 3.23
CA VAL A 30 3.05 3.92 4.28
C VAL A 30 1.64 3.85 4.86
N THR A 31 1.42 4.56 5.96
CA THR A 31 0.10 4.70 6.58
C THR A 31 -0.74 5.80 5.90
N PRO A 32 -2.07 5.81 6.07
CA PRO A 32 -2.94 6.86 5.52
C PRO A 32 -2.50 8.26 5.94
N ASN A 33 -2.13 8.44 7.20
CA ASN A 33 -1.66 9.73 7.71
C ASN A 33 -0.37 10.21 7.01
N ALA A 34 0.44 9.31 6.44
CA ALA A 34 1.58 9.71 5.65
C ALA A 34 1.17 10.23 4.26
N VAL A 35 0.10 9.67 3.68
CA VAL A 35 -0.52 10.20 2.45
C VAL A 35 -1.04 11.62 2.69
N ASP A 36 -1.71 11.87 3.82
CA ASP A 36 -2.14 13.23 4.21
C ASP A 36 -0.96 14.21 4.25
N ARG A 37 0.17 13.81 4.84
CA ARG A 37 1.38 14.65 4.88
C ARG A 37 1.97 14.90 3.50
N LEU A 38 1.93 13.92 2.59
CA LEU A 38 2.38 14.08 1.21
C LEU A 38 1.46 15.04 0.44
N ASN A 39 0.15 14.93 0.62
CA ASN A 39 -0.84 15.86 0.06
C ASN A 39 -0.63 17.28 0.60
N TYR A 40 -0.46 17.44 1.91
CA TYR A 40 -0.17 18.73 2.53
C TYR A 40 1.10 19.36 1.96
N ALA A 41 2.15 18.56 1.75
CA ALA A 41 3.40 18.98 1.14
C ALA A 41 3.34 19.09 -0.41
N GLN A 42 2.16 19.01 -1.02
CA GLN A 42 1.92 19.19 -2.46
C GLN A 42 2.58 18.13 -3.37
N TRP A 43 2.91 16.95 -2.85
CA TRP A 43 3.44 15.84 -3.65
C TRP A 43 2.36 15.01 -4.33
N TYR A 44 1.10 15.14 -3.89
CA TYR A 44 -0.11 14.53 -4.48
C TYR A 44 0.10 13.11 -5.06
N PRO A 45 0.44 12.12 -4.21
CA PRO A 45 0.72 10.77 -4.66
C PRO A 45 -0.50 10.14 -5.35
N ILE A 46 -0.25 9.26 -6.31
CA ILE A 46 -1.28 8.38 -6.87
C ILE A 46 -1.60 7.32 -5.82
N VAL A 47 -2.85 7.28 -5.35
CA VAL A 47 -3.30 6.36 -4.29
C VAL A 47 -4.30 5.37 -4.87
N VAL A 48 -3.81 4.16 -5.17
CA VAL A 48 -4.64 3.08 -5.72
C VAL A 48 -5.13 2.17 -4.60
N PHE A 49 -6.45 2.14 -4.39
CA PHE A 49 -7.07 1.16 -3.51
C PHE A 49 -7.47 -0.09 -4.29
N LEU A 50 -6.84 -1.21 -3.97
CA LEU A 50 -7.19 -2.53 -4.49
C LEU A 50 -8.34 -3.11 -3.65
N ASN A 51 -9.55 -3.06 -4.20
CA ASN A 51 -10.77 -3.45 -3.52
C ASN A 51 -11.00 -4.96 -3.63
N PRO A 52 -10.87 -5.73 -2.52
CA PRO A 52 -11.16 -7.16 -2.55
C PRO A 52 -12.66 -7.41 -2.56
N ASP A 53 -13.05 -8.49 -3.21
CA ASP A 53 -14.42 -9.01 -3.29
C ASP A 53 -14.85 -9.66 -1.96
N SER A 54 -14.03 -10.57 -1.43
CA SER A 54 -14.41 -11.49 -0.36
C SER A 54 -13.17 -12.00 0.40
N LYS A 55 -13.38 -12.46 1.64
CA LYS A 55 -12.31 -13.08 2.45
C LYS A 55 -11.68 -14.27 1.73
N GLN A 56 -12.51 -15.06 1.04
CA GLN A 56 -12.07 -16.25 0.31
C GLN A 56 -11.33 -15.85 -0.97
N GLY A 57 -11.78 -14.83 -1.70
CA GLY A 57 -11.07 -14.28 -2.86
C GLY A 57 -9.65 -13.83 -2.52
N VAL A 58 -9.48 -13.11 -1.41
CA VAL A 58 -8.14 -12.73 -0.89
C VAL A 58 -7.27 -13.97 -0.61
N LYS A 59 -7.84 -15.03 -0.03
CA LYS A 59 -7.10 -16.29 0.22
C LYS A 59 -6.66 -16.92 -1.10
N THR A 60 -7.58 -17.08 -2.04
CA THR A 60 -7.31 -17.69 -3.36
C THR A 60 -6.25 -16.90 -4.13
N MET A 61 -6.38 -15.58 -4.24
CA MET A 61 -5.38 -14.73 -4.92
C MET A 61 -4.00 -14.84 -4.27
N ARG A 62 -3.93 -14.86 -2.93
CA ARG A 62 -2.64 -14.97 -2.23
C ARG A 62 -1.99 -16.33 -2.37
N MET A 63 -2.75 -17.42 -2.34
CA MET A 63 -2.21 -18.75 -2.64
C MET A 63 -1.65 -18.83 -4.06
N ARG A 64 -2.29 -18.15 -5.03
CA ARG A 64 -1.82 -18.10 -6.42
C ARG A 64 -0.57 -17.22 -6.60
N LEU A 65 -0.54 -16.05 -5.99
CA LEU A 65 0.49 -15.02 -6.25
C LEU A 65 1.68 -15.06 -5.27
N CYS A 66 1.44 -15.49 -4.03
CA CYS A 66 2.44 -15.45 -2.96
C CYS A 66 2.23 -16.57 -1.92
N PRO A 67 2.32 -17.85 -2.33
CA PRO A 67 2.03 -19.00 -1.46
C PRO A 67 2.89 -19.04 -0.17
N GLU A 68 4.13 -18.57 -0.22
CA GLU A 68 5.06 -18.53 0.92
C GLU A 68 4.67 -17.51 2.01
N SER A 69 3.75 -16.58 1.71
CA SER A 69 3.44 -15.46 2.59
C SER A 69 2.53 -15.87 3.75
N ARG A 70 3.05 -15.80 4.98
CA ARG A 70 2.33 -16.16 6.21
C ARG A 70 1.28 -15.14 6.71
N LYS A 71 1.02 -14.05 5.97
CA LYS A 71 -0.01 -13.06 6.39
C LYS A 71 -1.40 -13.72 6.40
N SER A 72 -2.31 -13.29 7.26
CA SER A 72 -3.67 -13.84 7.33
C SER A 72 -4.61 -13.16 6.31
N ALA A 73 -5.26 -13.94 5.44
CA ALA A 73 -6.23 -13.42 4.48
C ALA A 73 -7.42 -12.72 5.17
N ARG A 74 -7.89 -13.26 6.31
CA ARG A 74 -8.94 -12.64 7.12
C ARG A 74 -8.54 -11.26 7.64
N LYS A 75 -7.35 -11.15 8.25
CA LYS A 75 -6.86 -9.87 8.79
C LYS A 75 -6.63 -8.84 7.66
N LEU A 76 -6.16 -9.27 6.49
CA LEU A 76 -5.96 -8.39 5.34
C LEU A 76 -7.29 -7.84 4.79
N TYR A 77 -8.31 -8.70 4.65
CA TYR A 77 -9.64 -8.29 4.20
C TYR A 77 -10.33 -7.34 5.20
N GLU A 78 -10.27 -7.64 6.49
CA GLU A 78 -10.85 -6.76 7.53
C GLU A 78 -10.10 -5.41 7.57
N ARG A 79 -8.78 -5.43 7.40
CA ARG A 79 -7.96 -4.20 7.30
C ARG A 79 -8.31 -3.38 6.07
N SER A 80 -8.48 -3.98 4.90
CA SER A 80 -8.83 -3.24 3.68
C SER A 80 -10.22 -2.62 3.77
N HIS A 81 -11.20 -3.32 4.35
CA HIS A 81 -12.53 -2.78 4.59
C HIS A 81 -12.52 -1.60 5.57
N LYS A 82 -11.75 -1.71 6.67
CA LYS A 82 -11.58 -0.60 7.63
C LYS A 82 -10.90 0.60 6.97
N LEU A 83 -9.87 0.36 6.16
CA LEU A 83 -9.17 1.39 5.41
C LEU A 83 -10.11 2.12 4.44
N ARG A 84 -10.89 1.37 3.64
CA ARG A 84 -11.90 1.95 2.75
C ARG A 84 -12.93 2.77 3.50
N LYS A 85 -13.47 2.26 4.61
CA LYS A 85 -14.48 2.96 5.41
C LYS A 85 -13.98 4.32 5.90
N ASN A 86 -12.75 4.37 6.42
CA ASN A 86 -12.24 5.54 7.13
C ASN A 86 -11.44 6.51 6.25
N ASN A 87 -10.85 6.04 5.14
CA ASN A 87 -9.85 6.78 4.38
C ASN A 87 -10.13 6.81 2.86
N HIS A 88 -11.36 6.52 2.42
CA HIS A 88 -11.70 6.55 1.00
C HIS A 88 -11.45 7.90 0.31
N HIS A 89 -11.55 9.00 1.06
CA HIS A 89 -11.25 10.36 0.56
C HIS A 89 -9.79 10.55 0.13
N LEU A 90 -8.88 9.64 0.52
CA LEU A 90 -7.48 9.67 0.10
C LEU A 90 -7.22 8.92 -1.20
N PHE A 91 -8.18 8.14 -1.70
CA PHE A 91 -7.98 7.32 -2.88
C PHE A 91 -8.13 8.16 -4.14
N THR A 92 -7.17 8.07 -5.05
CA THR A 92 -7.27 8.67 -6.39
C THR A 92 -7.94 7.71 -7.36
N THR A 93 -7.76 6.40 -7.17
CA THR A 93 -8.34 5.34 -8.00
C THR A 93 -8.69 4.13 -7.16
N THR A 94 -9.78 3.44 -7.51
CA THR A 94 -10.14 2.13 -6.94
C THR A 94 -10.22 1.08 -8.05
N ILE A 95 -9.62 -0.09 -7.82
CA ILE A 95 -9.68 -1.24 -8.73
C ILE A 95 -10.38 -2.39 -8.01
N ASN A 96 -11.47 -2.90 -8.59
CA ASN A 96 -12.13 -4.11 -8.09
C ASN A 96 -11.35 -5.34 -8.57
N LEU A 97 -10.91 -6.19 -7.64
CA LEU A 97 -9.97 -7.27 -7.95
C LEU A 97 -10.57 -8.47 -8.70
N ASN A 98 -11.90 -8.54 -8.84
CA ASN A 98 -12.63 -9.65 -9.48
C ASN A 98 -13.65 -9.15 -10.52
N SER A 99 -13.33 -8.07 -11.24
CA SER A 99 -14.02 -7.74 -12.50
C SER A 99 -13.32 -8.43 -13.66
#